data_AF-A0A956K3T6-F1
#
_entry.id   AF-A0A956K3T6-F1
#
_cell.length_a   1.000
_cell.length_b   1.000
_cell.length_c   1.000
_cell.angle_alpha   90.00
_cell.angle_beta   90.00
_cell.angle_gamma   90.00
#
_symmetry.space_group_name_H-M   'P 1'
#
loop_
_entity.id
_entity.type
_entity.pdbx_description
1 polymer ?
#
loop_
_entity_poly.entity_id
_entity_poly.type
_entity_poly.pdbx_seq_one_letter_code
_entity_poly.pdbx_strand_id
1 'polypeptide(L)'
;MTMRAFLALSSLSFLFLAACGPASSPTQAKRVSKDATLDSDAPLSLANIEFVESERGGDPAVVGCADGQREGFADLTKFPTIAGCLAVWDGEMNLRKGKTSKACGDDLDVCSSPADVCGPGWNICARDGDYHDLTDRISASQCSEGAGPGKFVAAISHVKTKGECADVPGPTTRYPCLDEGFGAEPVCCGANCGQGGCKDSVWAGETRISMGKAEGCSTVSSERNGGVLCCKDPNAPAPVPTPPPAAGEGGTAAGGTGDTGADAPADGGAADGTAPAGAVAGDPTGSKAADSTKRPDPAKKADDKKADDKKAD
;
A
#
# COMPACT_ATOMS: atom_id res chain seq x y z
N MET A 1 68.02 -4.37 48.57
CA MET A 1 66.81 -3.54 48.39
C MET A 1 65.96 -4.19 47.32
N THR A 2 64.74 -4.55 47.69
CA THR A 2 63.94 -5.62 47.11
C THR A 2 62.99 -5.06 46.06
N MET A 3 63.09 -5.53 44.80
CA MET A 3 62.11 -5.27 43.75
C MET A 3 60.78 -5.95 44.10
N ARG A 4 59.66 -5.21 43.95
CA ARG A 4 58.32 -5.77 43.88
C ARG A 4 57.63 -5.28 42.61
N ALA A 5 57.42 -6.23 41.70
CA ALA A 5 56.55 -6.11 40.55
C ALA A 5 55.09 -6.20 41.00
N PHE A 6 54.23 -5.33 40.47
CA PHE A 6 52.78 -5.51 40.51
C PHE A 6 52.27 -5.58 39.08
N LEU A 7 51.87 -6.78 38.67
CA LEU A 7 50.99 -7.04 37.54
C LEU A 7 49.56 -6.69 37.96
N ALA A 8 48.89 -5.82 37.20
CA ALA A 8 47.45 -5.62 37.28
C ALA A 8 46.82 -6.05 35.94
N LEU A 9 46.26 -7.26 35.92
CA LEU A 9 45.24 -7.69 34.97
C LEU A 9 43.87 -7.26 35.53
N SER A 10 43.05 -6.56 34.74
CA SER A 10 41.58 -6.52 34.86
C SER A 10 41.02 -5.73 33.67
N SER A 11 40.59 -6.45 32.62
CA SER A 11 39.20 -6.77 32.29
C SER A 11 38.50 -5.66 31.49
N LEU A 12 38.63 -5.79 30.16
CA LEU A 12 37.87 -5.09 29.14
C LEU A 12 36.44 -5.65 29.12
N SER A 13 35.49 -4.95 29.73
CA SER A 13 34.07 -5.26 29.62
C SER A 13 33.47 -4.54 28.41
N PHE A 14 33.30 -5.27 27.31
CA PHE A 14 32.45 -4.85 26.19
C PHE A 14 30.99 -4.98 26.63
N LEU A 15 30.33 -3.85 26.88
CA LEU A 15 28.87 -3.77 27.00
C LEU A 15 28.29 -3.65 25.60
N PHE A 16 27.88 -4.78 25.02
CA PHE A 16 26.91 -4.79 23.92
C PHE A 16 25.53 -4.40 24.49
N LEU A 17 25.07 -3.19 24.21
CA LEU A 17 23.64 -2.87 24.37
C LEU A 17 22.89 -3.56 23.23
N ALA A 18 22.32 -4.72 23.53
CA ALA A 18 21.24 -5.29 22.73
C ALA A 18 19.94 -4.52 23.09
N ALA A 19 19.54 -3.59 22.23
CA ALA A 19 18.20 -3.03 22.26
C ALA A 19 17.21 -4.10 21.78
N CYS A 20 16.76 -4.96 22.70
CA CYS A 20 15.59 -5.79 22.47
C CYS A 20 14.33 -4.92 22.62
N GLY A 21 13.90 -4.31 21.51
CA GLY A 21 12.46 -4.11 21.30
C GLY A 21 11.78 -5.50 21.26
N PRO A 22 10.48 -5.60 21.56
CA PRO A 22 9.75 -6.83 21.27
C PRO A 22 10.01 -7.18 19.81
N ALA A 23 10.46 -8.40 19.54
CA ALA A 23 10.53 -8.91 18.18
C ALA A 23 9.13 -8.70 17.57
N SER A 24 9.03 -7.81 16.58
CA SER A 24 7.81 -7.64 15.82
C SER A 24 7.36 -9.03 15.43
N SER A 25 6.12 -9.38 15.81
CA SER A 25 5.47 -10.57 15.28
C SER A 25 5.70 -10.60 13.77
N PRO A 26 6.04 -11.73 13.15
CA PRO A 26 6.06 -11.81 11.71
C PRO A 26 4.60 -11.64 11.26
N THR A 27 4.17 -10.41 11.04
CA THR A 27 3.01 -10.07 10.22
C THR A 27 3.39 -10.47 8.80
N GLN A 28 3.41 -11.78 8.55
CA GLN A 28 3.39 -12.30 7.19
C GLN A 28 2.14 -11.71 6.56
N ALA A 29 2.33 -10.88 5.52
CA ALA A 29 1.30 -10.65 4.54
C ALA A 29 0.58 -11.97 4.30
N LYS A 30 -0.74 -11.99 4.57
CA LYS A 30 -1.54 -13.22 4.56
C LYS A 30 -1.28 -13.93 3.23
N ARG A 31 -0.65 -15.11 3.29
CA ARG A 31 -0.25 -15.85 2.09
C ARG A 31 -1.48 -16.01 1.20
N VAL A 32 -1.39 -15.52 -0.04
CA VAL A 32 -2.34 -15.88 -1.11
C VAL A 32 -2.41 -17.41 -1.12
N SER A 33 -3.61 -17.97 -0.99
CA SER A 33 -3.78 -19.42 -0.88
C SER A 33 -3.20 -20.09 -2.13
N LYS A 34 -2.61 -21.28 -1.95
CA LYS A 34 -2.00 -22.06 -3.04
C LYS A 34 -3.02 -22.48 -4.12
N ASP A 35 -4.30 -22.33 -3.79
CA ASP A 35 -5.47 -22.71 -4.60
C ASP A 35 -6.21 -21.48 -5.16
N ALA A 36 -5.73 -20.25 -4.91
CA ALA A 36 -6.23 -19.08 -5.59
C ALA A 36 -5.92 -19.23 -7.09
N THR A 37 -6.95 -19.25 -7.93
CA THR A 37 -6.81 -19.19 -9.38
C THR A 37 -6.30 -17.80 -9.76
N LEU A 38 -4.98 -17.62 -9.62
CA LEU A 38 -4.24 -16.51 -10.17
C LEU A 38 -4.41 -16.60 -11.69
N ASP A 39 -5.15 -15.65 -12.26
CA ASP A 39 -5.02 -15.36 -13.69
C ASP A 39 -3.54 -15.16 -13.99
N SER A 40 -3.09 -15.55 -15.19
CA SER A 40 -1.67 -15.53 -15.58
C SER A 40 -0.98 -14.16 -15.46
N ASP A 41 -1.76 -13.10 -15.21
CA ASP A 41 -1.34 -11.71 -15.10
C ASP A 41 -1.45 -11.14 -13.67
N ALA A 42 -1.77 -11.97 -12.66
CA ALA A 42 -1.74 -11.54 -11.27
C ALA A 42 -0.29 -11.40 -10.79
N PRO A 43 0.11 -10.28 -10.17
CA PRO A 43 1.48 -10.11 -9.69
C PRO A 43 1.82 -11.20 -8.68
N LEU A 44 3.08 -11.65 -8.73
CA LEU A 44 3.65 -12.56 -7.74
C LEU A 44 3.45 -11.93 -6.36
N SER A 45 2.99 -12.73 -5.39
CA SER A 45 2.92 -12.32 -3.98
C SER A 45 4.20 -11.60 -3.58
N LEU A 46 4.07 -10.41 -2.98
CA LEU A 46 5.20 -9.59 -2.52
C LEU A 46 5.98 -10.25 -1.37
N ALA A 47 5.49 -11.37 -0.84
CA ALA A 47 6.04 -12.08 0.31
C ALA A 47 7.48 -12.59 0.15
N ASN A 48 8.06 -12.58 -1.07
CA ASN A 48 9.45 -13.00 -1.32
C ASN A 48 10.26 -11.91 -2.03
N ILE A 49 9.84 -10.65 -1.96
CA ILE A 49 10.55 -9.54 -2.56
C ILE A 49 11.41 -8.87 -1.49
N GLU A 50 12.70 -8.75 -1.74
CA GLU A 50 13.63 -8.02 -0.89
C GLU A 50 13.65 -6.55 -1.29
N PHE A 51 13.26 -5.67 -0.38
CA PHE A 51 13.25 -4.24 -0.58
C PHE A 51 14.58 -3.61 -0.15
N VAL A 52 15.01 -2.57 -0.86
CA VAL A 52 16.03 -1.65 -0.36
C VAL A 52 15.29 -0.56 0.39
N GLU A 53 15.20 -0.70 1.71
CA GLU A 53 14.36 0.12 2.58
C GLU A 53 15.14 1.29 3.18
N SER A 54 14.42 2.32 3.64
CA SER A 54 15.04 3.33 4.51
C SER A 54 15.35 2.76 5.89
N GLU A 55 16.10 3.50 6.70
CA GLU A 55 16.27 3.17 8.11
C GLU A 55 14.91 3.06 8.82
N ARG A 56 14.75 2.01 9.63
CA ARG A 56 13.53 1.76 10.40
C ARG A 56 13.40 2.72 11.58
N GLY A 57 12.18 3.11 11.91
CA GLY A 57 11.87 3.92 13.10
C GLY A 57 12.23 5.40 12.92
N GLY A 58 12.33 5.87 11.68
CA GLY A 58 12.46 7.29 11.40
C GLY A 58 11.18 8.06 11.74
N ASP A 59 11.29 9.37 11.93
CA ASP A 59 10.14 10.24 12.19
C ASP A 59 9.15 10.17 11.00
N PRO A 60 7.89 9.72 11.19
CA PRO A 60 6.89 9.64 10.12
C PRO A 60 6.65 10.95 9.37
N ALA A 61 6.86 12.11 10.00
CA ALA A 61 6.73 13.40 9.33
C ALA A 61 7.88 13.71 8.36
N VAL A 62 9.04 13.07 8.56
CA VAL A 62 10.24 13.17 7.72
C VAL A 62 10.25 12.04 6.68
N VAL A 63 10.03 10.80 7.13
CA VAL A 63 10.02 9.60 6.30
C VAL A 63 8.81 9.61 5.38
N GLY A 64 7.63 10.00 5.83
CA GLY A 64 6.42 10.08 5.02
C GLY A 64 5.53 8.85 5.05
N CYS A 65 6.02 7.73 5.58
CA CYS A 65 5.22 6.55 5.94
C CYS A 65 4.93 6.56 7.43
N ALA A 66 3.73 6.14 7.82
CA ALA A 66 3.20 6.28 9.17
C ALA A 66 3.87 5.32 10.18
N ASP A 67 4.43 4.22 9.70
CA ASP A 67 5.26 3.27 10.45
C ASP A 67 6.73 3.72 10.61
N GLY A 68 7.14 4.76 9.88
CA GLY A 68 8.50 5.30 9.96
C GLY A 68 9.53 4.56 9.11
N GLN A 69 9.13 3.76 8.11
CA GLN A 69 10.02 3.13 7.13
C GLN A 69 9.50 3.33 5.69
N ARG A 70 10.39 3.41 4.69
CA ARG A 70 10.02 3.41 3.26
C ARG A 70 10.49 2.13 2.59
N GLU A 71 9.62 1.55 1.78
CA GLU A 71 9.96 0.39 0.95
C GLU A 71 10.15 0.81 -0.51
N GLY A 72 9.53 1.93 -0.91
CA GLY A 72 9.79 2.63 -2.18
C GLY A 72 10.40 4.01 -1.94
N PHE A 73 11.31 4.44 -2.81
CA PHE A 73 12.00 5.73 -2.69
C PHE A 73 12.76 5.88 -1.36
N ALA A 74 13.47 4.83 -0.96
CA ALA A 74 14.17 4.70 0.33
C ALA A 74 15.29 5.73 0.56
N ASP A 75 15.92 6.25 -0.50
CA ASP A 75 16.92 7.32 -0.37
C ASP A 75 16.22 8.66 -0.12
N LEU A 76 16.15 9.07 1.16
CA LEU A 76 15.54 10.32 1.60
C LEU A 76 16.25 11.56 1.03
N THR A 77 17.54 11.47 0.71
CA THR A 77 18.31 12.59 0.15
C THR A 77 17.92 12.80 -1.31
N LYS A 78 17.74 11.70 -2.05
CA LYS A 78 17.33 11.73 -3.45
C LYS A 78 15.83 11.98 -3.63
N PHE A 79 14.99 11.50 -2.70
CA PHE A 79 13.53 11.55 -2.80
C PHE A 79 12.89 12.20 -1.55
N PRO A 80 13.19 13.46 -1.23
CA PRO A 80 12.74 14.08 0.03
C PRO A 80 11.23 14.35 0.11
N THR A 81 10.48 14.20 -1.00
CA THR A 81 9.07 14.60 -1.07
C THR A 81 8.13 13.54 -1.63
N ILE A 82 8.63 12.32 -1.87
CA ILE A 82 7.83 11.17 -2.26
C ILE A 82 8.32 9.93 -1.51
N ALA A 83 7.39 9.06 -1.13
CA ALA A 83 7.65 7.78 -0.48
C ALA A 83 6.74 6.70 -1.06
N GLY A 84 7.23 5.47 -1.17
CA GLY A 84 6.39 4.29 -1.36
C GLY A 84 6.26 3.59 -0.02
N CYS A 85 5.03 3.49 0.49
CA CYS A 85 4.75 2.91 1.81
C CYS A 85 3.89 1.66 1.63
N LEU A 86 4.36 0.52 2.12
CA LEU A 86 3.59 -0.72 2.12
C LEU A 86 2.44 -0.63 3.12
N ALA A 87 1.31 -1.21 2.74
CA ALA A 87 0.14 -1.25 3.60
C ALA A 87 -0.77 -2.41 3.23
N VAL A 88 -1.49 -2.90 4.23
CA VAL A 88 -2.56 -3.87 4.06
C VAL A 88 -3.86 -3.24 4.50
N TRP A 89 -4.94 -3.44 3.75
CA TRP A 89 -6.30 -3.07 4.14
C TRP A 89 -7.29 -4.15 3.73
N ASP A 90 -8.42 -4.21 4.42
CA ASP A 90 -9.45 -5.21 4.13
C ASP A 90 -10.30 -4.81 2.92
N GLY A 91 -10.37 -5.70 1.94
CA GLY A 91 -11.21 -5.55 0.75
C GLY A 91 -10.72 -4.48 -0.22
N GLU A 92 -11.66 -3.97 -1.04
CA GLU A 92 -11.41 -2.91 -2.01
C GLU A 92 -11.69 -1.55 -1.37
N MET A 93 -10.79 -0.60 -1.58
CA MET A 93 -10.95 0.76 -1.07
C MET A 93 -10.65 1.81 -2.14
N ASN A 94 -11.32 2.95 -1.98
CA ASN A 94 -11.03 4.13 -2.77
C ASN A 94 -9.73 4.76 -2.30
N LEU A 95 -8.75 4.95 -3.18
CA LEU A 95 -7.48 5.63 -2.84
C LEU A 95 -7.68 7.10 -2.44
N ARG A 96 -8.83 7.70 -2.72
CA ARG A 96 -9.21 9.04 -2.24
C ARG A 96 -9.98 9.04 -0.93
N LYS A 97 -10.18 7.87 -0.30
CA LYS A 97 -10.77 7.79 1.04
C LYS A 97 -9.88 8.58 2.01
N GLY A 98 -10.50 9.46 2.79
CA GLY A 98 -9.79 10.31 3.76
C GLY A 98 -9.08 9.49 4.85
N LYS A 99 -8.15 10.15 5.55
CA LYS A 99 -7.48 9.57 6.72
C LYS A 99 -8.48 9.37 7.86
N THR A 100 -8.33 8.27 8.59
CA THR A 100 -8.98 8.03 9.89
C THR A 100 -8.11 8.53 11.05
N SER A 101 -6.85 8.86 10.79
CA SER A 101 -5.84 9.31 11.76
C SER A 101 -5.31 8.21 12.68
N LYS A 102 -5.59 6.93 12.38
CA LYS A 102 -4.92 5.79 13.00
C LYS A 102 -3.74 5.38 12.12
N ALA A 103 -2.52 5.51 12.62
CA ALA A 103 -1.33 5.04 11.89
C ALA A 103 -1.41 3.54 11.59
N CYS A 104 -0.96 3.16 10.41
CA CYS A 104 -0.90 1.80 9.91
C CYS A 104 0.28 1.65 8.94
N GLY A 105 0.63 0.43 8.56
CA GLY A 105 1.83 0.12 7.81
C GLY A 105 2.15 -1.37 7.90
N ASP A 106 3.15 -1.83 7.18
CA ASP A 106 3.56 -3.24 7.22
C ASP A 106 4.19 -3.64 8.57
N ASP A 107 4.80 -2.67 9.25
CA ASP A 107 5.32 -2.77 10.62
C ASP A 107 4.29 -2.43 11.72
N LEU A 108 3.07 -2.06 11.35
CA LEU A 108 2.00 -1.67 12.27
C LEU A 108 0.73 -2.54 12.06
N ASP A 109 -0.44 -1.94 12.24
CA ASP A 109 -1.75 -2.57 12.05
C ASP A 109 -2.23 -2.49 10.59
N VAL A 110 -3.26 -3.28 10.27
CA VAL A 110 -4.05 -3.14 9.05
C VAL A 110 -4.69 -1.75 8.96
N CYS A 111 -4.58 -1.13 7.78
CA CYS A 111 -5.11 0.18 7.48
C CYS A 111 -6.63 0.17 7.35
N SER A 112 -7.29 1.08 8.07
CA SER A 112 -8.73 1.34 7.91
C SER A 112 -9.04 2.22 6.68
N SER A 113 -8.04 2.95 6.19
CA SER A 113 -8.05 3.72 4.95
C SER A 113 -6.66 3.65 4.33
N PRO A 114 -6.52 3.57 2.99
CA PRO A 114 -5.20 3.60 2.37
C PRO A 114 -4.42 4.87 2.72
N ALA A 115 -5.12 6.00 2.98
CA ALA A 115 -4.46 7.27 3.30
C ALA A 115 -3.78 7.29 4.68
N ASP A 116 -4.11 6.34 5.56
CA ASP A 116 -3.55 6.26 6.90
C ASP A 116 -2.10 5.79 6.93
N VAL A 117 -1.61 5.14 5.86
CA VAL A 117 -0.20 4.75 5.73
C VAL A 117 0.72 5.96 5.50
N CYS A 118 0.17 7.09 5.04
CA CYS A 118 0.97 8.30 4.88
C CYS A 118 1.10 9.03 6.22
N GLY A 119 2.35 9.36 6.57
CA GLY A 119 2.69 10.06 7.80
C GLY A 119 2.08 11.47 7.92
N PRO A 120 2.24 12.13 9.07
CA PRO A 120 1.79 13.52 9.28
C PRO A 120 2.45 14.47 8.28
N GLY A 121 1.66 15.33 7.63
CA GLY A 121 2.16 16.24 6.58
C GLY A 121 2.36 15.58 5.21
N TRP A 122 1.95 14.32 5.06
CA TRP A 122 1.95 13.59 3.80
C TRP A 122 0.54 13.13 3.43
N ASN A 123 0.26 12.96 2.15
CA ASN A 123 -1.02 12.46 1.64
C ASN A 123 -0.76 11.47 0.50
N ILE A 124 -1.76 10.68 0.11
CA ILE A 124 -1.61 9.87 -1.12
C ILE A 124 -1.39 10.80 -2.30
N CYS A 125 -0.39 10.49 -3.12
CA CYS A 125 -0.05 11.25 -4.30
C CYS A 125 -1.26 11.36 -5.24
N ALA A 126 -1.45 12.55 -5.80
CA ALA A 126 -2.51 12.88 -6.73
C ALA A 126 -3.93 12.64 -6.17
N ARG A 127 -4.12 12.74 -4.85
CA ARG A 127 -5.44 12.63 -4.17
C ARG A 127 -6.53 13.47 -4.83
N ASP A 128 -6.17 14.67 -5.28
CA ASP A 128 -7.11 15.63 -5.87
C ASP A 128 -7.09 15.59 -7.41
N GLY A 129 -6.59 14.49 -7.98
CA GLY A 129 -6.51 14.28 -9.42
C GLY A 129 -5.33 14.96 -10.11
N ASP A 130 -4.47 15.68 -9.38
CA ASP A 130 -3.36 16.42 -9.96
C ASP A 130 -2.19 15.51 -10.33
N TYR A 131 -1.91 15.39 -11.63
CA TYR A 131 -0.77 14.61 -12.08
C TYR A 131 0.57 15.30 -11.75
N HIS A 132 0.58 16.62 -11.53
CA HIS A 132 1.77 17.36 -11.11
C HIS A 132 2.31 16.90 -9.76
N ASP A 133 1.45 16.35 -8.88
CA ASP A 133 1.89 15.79 -7.61
C ASP A 133 2.85 14.59 -7.81
N LEU A 134 2.90 14.00 -9.00
CA LEU A 134 3.91 13.03 -9.41
C LEU A 134 5.02 13.68 -10.25
N THR A 135 4.67 14.37 -11.34
CA THR A 135 5.69 14.82 -12.33
C THR A 135 6.64 15.88 -11.80
N ASP A 136 6.22 16.68 -10.82
CA ASP A 136 7.05 17.73 -10.25
C ASP A 136 8.05 17.15 -9.21
N ARG A 137 7.83 15.90 -8.78
CA ARG A 137 8.65 15.21 -7.78
C ARG A 137 9.60 14.20 -8.38
N ILE A 138 9.16 13.51 -9.44
CA ILE A 138 9.89 12.42 -10.06
C ILE A 138 9.70 12.36 -11.59
N SER A 139 10.75 11.91 -12.28
CA SER A 139 10.67 11.47 -13.66
C SER A 139 10.02 10.10 -13.79
N ALA A 140 9.65 9.72 -15.01
CA ALA A 140 9.17 8.36 -15.29
C ALA A 140 10.21 7.27 -14.93
N SER A 141 11.49 7.52 -15.22
CA SER A 141 12.56 6.59 -14.85
C SER A 141 12.73 6.45 -13.34
N GLN A 142 12.57 7.55 -12.59
CA GLN A 142 12.55 7.52 -11.14
C GLN A 142 11.31 6.78 -10.61
N CYS A 143 10.15 6.92 -11.25
CA CYS A 143 8.96 6.12 -10.94
C CYS A 143 9.22 4.62 -11.14
N SER A 144 9.90 4.23 -12.23
CA SER A 144 10.16 2.82 -12.51
C SER A 144 11.23 2.20 -11.61
N GLU A 145 12.28 2.93 -11.30
CA GLU A 145 13.48 2.41 -10.62
C GLU A 145 13.56 2.81 -9.14
N GLY A 146 13.18 4.05 -8.82
CA GLY A 146 13.30 4.62 -7.47
C GLY A 146 12.34 4.01 -6.46
N ALA A 147 11.19 3.53 -6.91
CA ALA A 147 10.25 2.77 -6.10
C ALA A 147 10.70 1.33 -5.80
N GLY A 148 11.84 0.88 -6.34
CA GLY A 148 12.36 -0.46 -6.09
C GLY A 148 11.45 -1.56 -6.64
N PRO A 149 11.46 -2.76 -6.03
CA PRO A 149 10.75 -3.91 -6.56
C PRO A 149 9.25 -3.93 -6.23
N GLY A 150 8.75 -2.93 -5.50
CA GLY A 150 7.35 -2.87 -5.09
C GLY A 150 6.35 -2.51 -6.21
N LYS A 151 5.10 -2.34 -5.77
CA LYS A 151 4.01 -1.83 -6.59
C LYS A 151 3.22 -0.79 -5.78
N PHE A 152 3.52 0.49 -5.98
CA PHE A 152 2.96 1.59 -5.21
C PHE A 152 2.05 2.45 -6.08
N VAL A 153 0.80 2.61 -5.68
CA VAL A 153 -0.23 3.26 -6.49
C VAL A 153 -0.51 4.70 -6.04
N ALA A 154 -0.84 5.57 -7.00
CA ALA A 154 -1.32 6.93 -6.77
C ALA A 154 -2.85 7.01 -6.96
N ALA A 155 -3.48 8.03 -6.38
CA ALA A 155 -4.92 8.23 -6.38
C ALA A 155 -5.48 8.85 -7.69
N ILE A 156 -4.93 8.44 -8.84
CA ILE A 156 -5.38 8.82 -10.18
C ILE A 156 -5.49 7.62 -11.11
N SER A 157 -6.57 7.58 -11.86
CA SER A 157 -6.70 6.76 -13.06
C SER A 157 -5.89 7.38 -14.20
N HIS A 158 -5.45 6.57 -15.15
CA HIS A 158 -4.64 7.03 -16.28
C HIS A 158 -5.47 7.40 -17.52
N VAL A 159 -6.76 7.69 -17.34
CA VAL A 159 -7.67 8.26 -18.35
C VAL A 159 -8.62 9.28 -17.71
N LYS A 160 -9.15 10.20 -18.52
CA LYS A 160 -10.20 11.15 -18.08
C LYS A 160 -11.60 10.54 -18.12
N THR A 161 -11.82 9.65 -19.09
CA THR A 161 -13.09 8.95 -19.32
C THR A 161 -12.78 7.49 -19.57
N LYS A 162 -13.58 6.58 -19.01
CA LYS A 162 -13.45 5.13 -19.22
C LYS A 162 -13.44 4.80 -20.72
N GLY A 163 -12.46 4.01 -21.16
CA GLY A 163 -12.36 3.56 -22.55
C GLY A 163 -11.60 4.50 -23.50
N GLU A 164 -11.20 5.69 -23.06
CA GLU A 164 -10.59 6.70 -23.92
C GLU A 164 -9.29 7.22 -23.33
N CYS A 165 -8.19 7.09 -24.09
CA CYS A 165 -6.95 7.74 -23.72
C CYS A 165 -7.12 9.26 -23.78
N ALA A 166 -6.71 9.93 -22.71
CA ALA A 166 -6.72 11.37 -22.67
C ALA A 166 -5.64 11.92 -23.64
N ASP A 167 -5.90 13.10 -24.21
CA ASP A 167 -4.84 13.91 -24.79
C ASP A 167 -3.73 14.16 -23.76
N VAL A 168 -2.53 14.51 -24.26
CA VAL A 168 -1.40 14.93 -23.43
C VAL A 168 -1.88 15.93 -22.37
N PRO A 169 -1.59 15.72 -21.08
CA PRO A 169 -2.09 16.57 -20.02
C PRO A 169 -1.55 18.00 -20.16
N GLY A 170 -2.46 18.97 -20.13
CA GLY A 170 -2.14 20.38 -19.90
C GLY A 170 -2.00 20.71 -18.40
N PRO A 171 -1.58 21.94 -18.05
CA PRO A 171 -1.20 22.33 -16.69
C PRO A 171 -2.34 22.32 -15.66
N THR A 172 -3.60 22.28 -16.11
CA THR A 172 -4.78 22.21 -15.24
C THR A 172 -5.47 20.86 -15.31
N THR A 173 -4.82 19.86 -15.92
CA THR A 173 -5.41 18.53 -16.09
C THR A 173 -5.58 17.86 -14.74
N ARG A 174 -6.80 17.39 -14.48
CA ARG A 174 -7.13 16.57 -13.33
C ARG A 174 -7.71 15.25 -13.79
N TYR A 175 -7.15 14.16 -13.30
CA TYR A 175 -7.63 12.81 -13.58
C TYR A 175 -8.63 12.35 -12.51
N PRO A 176 -9.67 11.59 -12.90
CA PRO A 176 -10.56 10.95 -11.94
C PRO A 176 -9.86 9.82 -11.19
N CYS A 177 -10.58 9.24 -10.23
CA CYS A 177 -10.24 7.97 -9.62
C CYS A 177 -11.44 7.06 -9.87
N LEU A 178 -11.40 6.38 -11.01
CA LEU A 178 -12.49 5.54 -11.52
C LEU A 178 -12.53 4.20 -10.78
N ASP A 179 -13.69 3.57 -10.77
CA ASP A 179 -13.97 2.29 -10.12
C ASP A 179 -13.62 1.08 -10.96
N GLU A 180 -13.80 1.14 -12.27
CA GLU A 180 -13.53 0.01 -13.15
C GLU A 180 -13.43 0.40 -14.62
N GLY A 181 -12.83 -0.50 -15.40
CA GLY A 181 -12.77 -0.43 -16.86
C GLY A 181 -11.43 0.01 -17.40
N PHE A 182 -11.31 0.02 -18.73
CA PHE A 182 -10.09 0.44 -19.40
C PHE A 182 -9.73 1.87 -19.01
N GLY A 183 -8.51 2.04 -18.48
CA GLY A 183 -7.99 3.32 -18.04
C GLY A 183 -8.22 3.60 -16.55
N ALA A 184 -9.10 2.86 -15.89
CA ALA A 184 -9.43 3.08 -14.48
C ALA A 184 -8.26 2.71 -13.55
N GLU A 185 -7.36 1.85 -14.00
CA GLU A 185 -6.20 1.36 -13.27
C GLU A 185 -5.39 2.54 -12.72
N PRO A 186 -5.00 2.49 -11.44
CA PRO A 186 -4.26 3.58 -10.84
C PRO A 186 -2.84 3.66 -11.43
N VAL A 187 -2.34 4.89 -11.54
CA VAL A 187 -0.93 5.14 -11.87
C VAL A 187 -0.03 4.52 -10.81
N CYS A 188 1.07 3.93 -11.23
CA CYS A 188 1.86 3.01 -10.42
C CYS A 188 3.36 3.21 -10.61
N CYS A 189 4.11 3.20 -9.50
CA CYS A 189 5.57 3.18 -9.49
C CYS A 189 6.13 1.89 -8.88
N GLY A 190 7.28 1.46 -9.39
CA GLY A 190 7.99 0.23 -9.00
C GLY A 190 8.14 -0.79 -10.12
N ALA A 191 9.00 -1.78 -9.91
CA ALA A 191 9.32 -2.79 -10.91
C ALA A 191 8.10 -3.59 -11.37
N ASN A 192 7.12 -3.77 -10.48
CA ASN A 192 5.93 -4.60 -10.71
C ASN A 192 4.73 -3.85 -11.34
N CYS A 193 4.91 -2.60 -11.76
CA CYS A 193 3.91 -1.88 -12.56
C CYS A 193 4.01 -2.25 -14.05
N GLY A 194 2.92 -2.20 -14.80
CA GLY A 194 2.95 -2.43 -16.26
C GLY A 194 2.78 -1.15 -17.06
N GLN A 195 2.95 -1.23 -18.37
CA GLN A 195 2.53 -0.16 -19.27
C GLN A 195 1.04 -0.32 -19.57
N GLY A 196 0.27 0.74 -19.36
CA GLY A 196 -1.14 0.79 -19.70
C GLY A 196 -1.37 1.06 -21.19
N GLY A 197 -2.65 1.05 -21.60
CA GLY A 197 -3.03 1.43 -22.97
C GLY A 197 -2.82 2.92 -23.24
N CYS A 198 -2.92 3.77 -22.22
CA CYS A 198 -2.76 5.23 -22.32
C CYS A 198 -1.44 5.67 -21.68
N LYS A 199 -0.40 5.71 -22.51
CA LYS A 199 0.99 5.87 -22.04
C LYS A 199 1.38 7.32 -21.74
N ASP A 200 0.60 8.29 -22.21
CA ASP A 200 0.96 9.72 -22.16
C ASP A 200 0.29 10.50 -21.02
N SER A 201 -0.42 9.81 -20.12
CA SER A 201 -1.31 10.48 -19.15
C SER A 201 -0.59 11.20 -18.00
N VAL A 202 0.58 10.75 -17.58
CA VAL A 202 1.38 11.41 -16.53
C VAL A 202 2.76 11.78 -17.08
N TRP A 203 3.46 10.80 -17.63
CA TRP A 203 4.72 11.00 -18.33
C TRP A 203 4.57 10.51 -19.76
N ALA A 204 4.94 11.35 -20.73
CA ALA A 204 4.85 11.00 -22.15
C ALA A 204 5.55 9.67 -22.46
N GLY A 205 4.82 8.74 -23.08
CA GLY A 205 5.27 7.40 -23.47
C GLY A 205 5.50 6.41 -22.33
N GLU A 206 5.54 6.86 -21.08
CA GLU A 206 6.14 6.13 -19.96
C GLU A 206 5.21 6.01 -18.74
N THR A 207 3.92 6.36 -18.88
CA THR A 207 2.95 6.20 -17.79
C THR A 207 2.73 4.71 -17.50
N ARG A 208 3.03 4.32 -16.26
CA ARG A 208 2.85 2.95 -15.76
C ARG A 208 1.63 2.85 -14.85
N ILE A 209 1.03 1.68 -14.85
CA ILE A 209 -0.24 1.39 -14.17
C ILE A 209 -0.12 0.12 -13.34
N SER A 210 -1.02 -0.01 -12.37
CA SER A 210 -1.18 -1.27 -11.66
C SER A 210 -1.89 -2.28 -12.56
N MET A 211 -1.16 -3.29 -13.04
CA MET A 211 -1.74 -4.37 -13.83
C MET A 211 -2.45 -5.39 -12.92
N GLY A 212 -3.56 -5.93 -13.40
CA GLY A 212 -4.45 -6.88 -12.70
C GLY A 212 -5.88 -6.73 -13.21
N LYS A 213 -6.81 -7.63 -12.85
CA LYS A 213 -8.22 -7.53 -13.28
C LYS A 213 -8.82 -6.18 -12.86
N ALA A 214 -8.90 -5.22 -13.79
CA ALA A 214 -9.73 -4.02 -13.81
C ALA A 214 -10.01 -3.30 -12.46
N GLU A 215 -9.13 -3.41 -11.46
CA GLU A 215 -9.24 -2.66 -10.21
C GLU A 215 -9.04 -1.19 -10.58
N GLY A 216 -10.12 -0.43 -10.49
CA GLY A 216 -10.04 0.99 -10.65
C GLY A 216 -9.37 1.63 -9.44
N CYS A 217 -8.84 2.82 -9.64
CA CYS A 217 -8.34 3.67 -8.57
C CYS A 217 -9.28 3.78 -7.35
N SER A 218 -10.61 3.65 -7.53
CA SER A 218 -11.56 3.71 -6.41
C SER A 218 -11.93 2.35 -5.78
N THR A 219 -11.36 1.24 -6.26
CA THR A 219 -11.66 -0.15 -5.85
C THR A 219 -10.37 -0.97 -5.68
N VAL A 220 -9.32 -0.34 -5.15
CA VAL A 220 -7.98 -0.97 -5.05
C VAL A 220 -7.91 -1.92 -3.86
N SER A 221 -7.39 -3.12 -4.07
CA SER A 221 -7.07 -4.06 -2.99
C SER A 221 -5.57 -4.04 -2.63
N SER A 222 -5.22 -4.25 -1.36
CA SER A 222 -3.81 -4.45 -0.97
C SER A 222 -3.30 -5.86 -1.29
N GLU A 223 -4.17 -6.80 -1.67
CA GLU A 223 -3.74 -8.13 -2.09
C GLU A 223 -3.01 -8.10 -3.43
N ARG A 224 -3.43 -7.17 -4.31
CA ARG A 224 -2.82 -6.98 -5.62
C ARG A 224 -1.80 -5.86 -5.63
N ASN A 225 -1.84 -4.92 -4.69
CA ASN A 225 -1.01 -3.72 -4.67
C ASN A 225 -0.15 -3.71 -3.39
N GLY A 226 1.14 -3.39 -3.49
CA GLY A 226 2.00 -3.42 -2.31
C GLY A 226 1.74 -2.31 -1.33
N GLY A 227 1.34 -1.16 -1.84
CA GLY A 227 1.06 0.00 -1.02
C GLY A 227 0.73 1.20 -1.87
N VAL A 228 0.90 2.39 -1.30
CA VAL A 228 0.56 3.65 -1.95
C VAL A 228 1.78 4.55 -2.07
N LEU A 229 1.69 5.49 -2.99
CA LEU A 229 2.63 6.60 -3.07
C LEU A 229 2.16 7.70 -2.12
N CYS A 230 3.01 8.08 -1.18
CA CYS A 230 2.79 9.20 -0.27
C CYS A 230 3.61 10.41 -0.74
N CYS A 231 2.94 11.53 -0.97
CA CYS A 231 3.51 12.79 -1.40
C CYS A 231 3.47 13.81 -0.27
N LYS A 232 4.58 14.54 -0.09
CA LYS A 232 4.68 15.55 0.94
C LYS A 232 3.77 16.73 0.62
N ASP A 233 2.90 17.10 1.54
CA ASP A 233 2.03 18.26 1.37
C ASP A 233 2.87 19.54 1.39
N PRO A 234 2.88 20.35 0.32
CA PRO A 234 3.64 21.59 0.30
C PRO A 234 3.12 22.62 1.31
N ASN A 235 1.88 22.46 1.80
CA ASN A 235 1.25 23.33 2.77
C ASN A 235 1.25 22.76 4.19
N ALA A 236 1.84 21.58 4.42
CA ALA A 236 1.91 21.04 5.77
C ALA A 236 2.76 21.94 6.67
N PRO A 237 2.31 22.17 7.92
CA PRO A 237 3.16 22.78 8.92
C PRO A 237 4.47 22.00 9.04
N ALA A 238 5.59 22.70 9.24
CA ALA A 238 6.86 22.04 9.52
C ALA A 238 6.69 21.08 10.71
N PRO A 239 7.31 19.88 10.67
CA PRO A 239 7.28 18.98 11.81
C PRO A 239 7.76 19.73 13.05
N VAL A 240 6.99 19.66 14.13
CA VAL A 240 7.48 20.13 15.43
C VAL A 240 8.61 19.17 15.82
N PRO A 241 9.83 19.65 16.14
CA PRO A 241 10.92 18.78 16.53
C PRO A 241 10.49 17.91 17.71
N THR A 242 10.44 16.59 17.51
CA THR A 242 10.18 15.67 18.60
C THR A 242 11.38 15.76 19.55
N PRO A 243 11.19 16.08 20.85
CA PRO A 243 12.29 16.08 21.81
C PRO A 243 12.96 14.69 21.77
N PRO A 244 14.30 14.62 21.80
CA PRO A 244 14.98 13.34 21.87
C PRO A 244 14.40 12.54 23.05
N PRO A 245 14.23 11.21 22.92
CA PRO A 245 13.71 10.39 24.00
C PRO A 245 14.56 10.67 25.24
N ALA A 246 13.90 11.13 26.31
CA ALA A 246 14.59 11.45 27.54
C ALA A 246 15.42 10.24 27.94
N ALA A 247 16.74 10.43 28.03
CA ALA A 247 17.64 9.40 28.50
C ALA A 247 17.13 8.97 29.88
N GLY A 248 16.52 7.79 29.95
CA GLY A 248 15.90 7.30 31.17
C GLY A 248 16.94 7.24 32.27
N GLU A 249 16.78 8.08 33.29
CA GLU A 249 17.47 7.92 34.55
C GLU A 249 17.07 6.56 35.11
N GLY A 250 18.05 5.67 35.29
CA GLY A 250 17.87 4.32 35.80
C GLY A 250 17.24 4.33 37.20
N GLY A 251 15.91 4.22 37.24
CA GLY A 251 15.13 4.01 38.45
C GLY A 251 15.16 2.54 38.84
N THR A 252 16.03 2.19 39.78
CA THR A 252 16.03 0.91 40.49
C THR A 252 14.73 0.77 41.28
N ALA A 253 13.76 -0.01 40.78
CA ALA A 253 12.57 -0.38 41.54
C ALA A 253 12.75 -1.78 42.14
N ALA A 254 12.97 -1.79 43.45
CA ALA A 254 12.98 -2.95 44.32
C ALA A 254 11.59 -3.63 44.38
N GLY A 255 11.62 -4.93 44.66
CA GLY A 255 10.46 -5.80 44.69
C GLY A 255 9.40 -5.48 45.75
N GLY A 256 8.21 -6.00 45.49
CA GLY A 256 7.09 -6.04 46.43
C GLY A 256 6.14 -7.18 46.07
N THR A 257 6.29 -8.32 46.74
CA THR A 257 5.30 -9.39 46.87
C THR A 257 4.13 -8.90 47.74
N GLY A 258 2.89 -9.14 47.32
CA GLY A 258 1.69 -8.86 48.10
C GLY A 258 0.46 -9.54 47.52
N ASP A 259 -0.08 -10.45 48.31
CA ASP A 259 -1.13 -11.44 48.03
C ASP A 259 -2.53 -10.95 48.46
N THR A 260 -3.55 -11.71 48.08
CA THR A 260 -4.91 -11.90 48.68
C THR A 260 -6.13 -11.02 48.30
N GLY A 261 -7.24 -11.74 48.01
CA GLY A 261 -8.64 -11.36 48.28
C GLY A 261 -9.47 -10.96 47.06
N ALA A 262 -10.22 -11.85 46.40
CA ALA A 262 -11.58 -12.35 46.75
C ALA A 262 -12.69 -11.28 46.67
N ASP A 263 -13.61 -11.40 45.69
CA ASP A 263 -15.06 -11.61 45.89
C ASP A 263 -15.85 -11.67 44.56
N ALA A 264 -16.88 -12.52 44.56
CA ALA A 264 -17.82 -12.88 43.48
C ALA A 264 -19.03 -11.89 43.40
N PRO A 265 -20.20 -12.19 42.78
CA PRO A 265 -20.55 -13.05 41.65
C PRO A 265 -21.26 -12.26 40.50
N ALA A 266 -21.43 -12.90 39.33
CA ALA A 266 -22.34 -12.43 38.28
C ALA A 266 -23.70 -13.12 38.45
N ASP A 267 -24.78 -12.34 38.49
CA ASP A 267 -26.14 -12.86 38.44
C ASP A 267 -26.99 -12.09 37.42
N GLY A 268 -27.89 -12.83 36.77
CA GLY A 268 -28.50 -12.50 35.48
C GLY A 268 -29.62 -11.46 35.47
N GLY A 269 -30.04 -11.13 34.25
CA GLY A 269 -31.19 -10.29 33.97
C GLY A 269 -31.63 -10.40 32.52
N ALA A 270 -32.47 -11.39 32.22
CA ALA A 270 -33.28 -11.47 31.01
C ALA A 270 -34.55 -10.60 31.21
N ALA A 271 -34.97 -9.89 30.17
CA ALA A 271 -36.35 -9.42 30.05
C ALA A 271 -36.75 -9.28 28.58
N ASP A 272 -37.77 -10.05 28.23
CA ASP A 272 -38.59 -9.99 27.01
C ASP A 272 -39.27 -8.63 26.82
N GLY A 273 -39.55 -8.30 25.56
CA GLY A 273 -40.38 -7.16 25.17
C GLY A 273 -40.94 -7.34 23.76
N THR A 274 -42.09 -8.01 23.70
CA THR A 274 -42.91 -8.30 22.50
C THR A 274 -43.38 -7.05 21.74
N ALA A 275 -43.54 -7.23 20.42
CA ALA A 275 -44.10 -6.31 19.42
C ALA A 275 -45.55 -5.83 19.72
N PRO A 276 -46.07 -4.90 18.90
CA PRO A 276 -47.14 -5.36 18.02
C PRO A 276 -47.07 -4.85 16.56
N ALA A 277 -47.88 -5.54 15.76
CA ALA A 277 -47.97 -5.56 14.31
C ALA A 277 -48.81 -4.43 13.68
N GLY A 278 -48.65 -4.28 12.37
CA GLY A 278 -49.53 -3.55 11.44
C GLY A 278 -48.81 -3.36 10.09
N ALA A 279 -48.74 -4.35 9.18
CA ALA A 279 -49.76 -4.85 8.26
C ALA A 279 -49.96 -4.00 6.98
N VAL A 280 -49.51 -4.59 5.84
CA VAL A 280 -50.03 -4.59 4.44
C VAL A 280 -50.21 -3.24 3.70
N ALA A 281 -50.06 -3.08 2.38
CA ALA A 281 -49.87 -3.93 1.20
C ALA A 281 -49.37 -3.04 0.04
N GLY A 282 -48.73 -3.60 -1.00
CA GLY A 282 -48.62 -2.92 -2.30
C GLY A 282 -47.45 -3.35 -3.19
N ASP A 283 -47.53 -4.54 -3.79
CA ASP A 283 -46.93 -4.84 -5.10
C ASP A 283 -47.86 -4.21 -6.17
N PRO A 284 -47.37 -3.70 -7.32
CA PRO A 284 -47.15 -4.61 -8.43
C PRO A 284 -45.94 -4.30 -9.33
N THR A 285 -45.36 -5.41 -9.82
CA THR A 285 -44.94 -5.65 -11.21
C THR A 285 -43.59 -5.09 -11.69
N GLY A 286 -42.62 -6.01 -11.73
CA GLY A 286 -42.26 -6.61 -13.02
C GLY A 286 -41.11 -5.97 -13.80
N SER A 287 -39.92 -6.56 -13.71
CA SER A 287 -39.03 -6.69 -14.88
C SER A 287 -38.14 -7.92 -14.75
N LYS A 288 -38.20 -8.72 -15.81
CA LYS A 288 -37.54 -10.01 -16.00
C LYS A 288 -36.02 -9.86 -16.01
N ALA A 289 -35.34 -10.68 -15.22
CA ALA A 289 -33.93 -10.99 -15.42
C ALA A 289 -33.77 -11.83 -16.69
N ALA A 290 -32.91 -11.37 -17.61
CA ALA A 290 -32.44 -12.16 -18.74
C ALA A 290 -31.08 -12.78 -18.39
N ASP A 291 -31.12 -14.10 -18.23
CA ASP A 291 -30.01 -15.03 -18.32
C ASP A 291 -29.28 -14.86 -19.66
N SER A 292 -27.95 -14.72 -19.62
CA SER A 292 -27.08 -14.80 -20.79
C SER A 292 -25.78 -15.52 -20.45
N THR A 293 -25.94 -16.79 -20.13
CA THR A 293 -24.92 -17.82 -20.27
C THR A 293 -24.62 -18.12 -21.75
N LYS A 294 -23.64 -17.43 -22.36
CA LYS A 294 -22.79 -17.99 -23.44
C LYS A 294 -21.65 -17.07 -23.84
N ARG A 295 -20.41 -17.44 -23.48
CA ARG A 295 -19.19 -16.94 -24.16
C ARG A 295 -18.87 -17.89 -25.32
N PRO A 296 -18.60 -17.41 -26.55
CA PRO A 296 -18.09 -18.26 -27.62
C PRO A 296 -16.59 -18.55 -27.46
N ASP A 297 -16.22 -19.79 -27.78
CA ASP A 297 -14.84 -20.31 -27.83
C ASP A 297 -13.97 -19.55 -28.86
N PRO A 298 -12.68 -19.30 -28.56
CA PRO A 298 -11.74 -18.81 -29.56
C PRO A 298 -11.35 -19.93 -30.54
N ALA A 299 -11.55 -19.64 -31.82
CA ALA A 299 -11.28 -20.51 -32.94
C ALA A 299 -9.81 -20.98 -33.03
N LYS A 300 -9.65 -22.27 -33.35
CA LYS A 300 -8.43 -22.91 -33.83
C LYS A 300 -7.82 -22.14 -35.00
N LYS A 301 -6.53 -21.81 -34.92
CA LYS A 301 -5.71 -21.52 -36.11
C LYS A 301 -5.54 -22.81 -36.90
N ALA A 302 -5.93 -22.78 -38.17
CA ALA A 302 -5.61 -23.81 -39.15
C ALA A 302 -4.29 -23.45 -39.83
N ASP A 303 -3.39 -24.42 -39.88
CA ASP A 303 -2.18 -24.40 -40.70
C ASP A 303 -2.56 -24.65 -42.17
N ASP A 304 -2.45 -23.62 -43.01
CA ASP A 304 -2.56 -23.80 -44.47
C ASP A 304 -1.18 -23.98 -45.09
N LYS A 305 -0.86 -25.25 -45.29
CA LYS A 305 0.14 -25.77 -46.23
C LYS A 305 -0.39 -25.57 -47.65
N LYS A 306 0.30 -24.77 -48.48
CA LYS A 306 0.12 -24.81 -49.94
C LYS A 306 1.45 -25.05 -50.64
N ALA A 307 1.62 -26.29 -51.08
CA ALA A 307 2.39 -26.60 -52.28
C ALA A 307 1.53 -26.27 -53.49
N ASP A 308 2.12 -25.78 -54.57
CA ASP A 308 1.91 -26.35 -55.89
C ASP A 308 2.97 -25.85 -56.88
N ASP A 309 3.59 -26.84 -57.51
CA ASP A 309 4.46 -26.77 -58.66
C ASP A 309 3.71 -26.31 -59.94
N LYS A 310 4.51 -25.79 -60.88
CA LYS A 310 4.59 -26.22 -62.30
C LYS A 310 4.09 -25.26 -63.41
N LYS A 311 5.07 -24.92 -64.28
CA LYS A 311 5.06 -24.69 -65.76
C LYS A 311 4.24 -23.51 -66.29
N ALA A 312 4.58 -22.83 -67.39
CA ALA A 312 5.61 -22.85 -68.44
C ALA A 312 5.77 -21.36 -68.88
N ASP A 313 6.88 -20.87 -69.44
CA ASP A 313 7.49 -21.16 -70.75
C ASP A 313 9.01 -20.92 -70.73
#